data_AF-A0A840PN13-F1
#
_entry.id   AF-A0A840PN13-F1
#
_cell.length_a   1.000
_cell.length_b   1.000
_cell.length_c   1.000
_cell.angle_alpha   90.00
_cell.angle_beta   90.00
_cell.angle_gamma   90.00
#
_symmetry.space_group_name_H-M   'P 1'
#
loop_
_entity.id
_entity.type
_entity.pdbx_description
1 polymer ?
#
loop_
_entity_poly.entity_id
_entity_poly.type
_entity_poly.pdbx_seq_one_letter_code
_entity_poly.pdbx_strand_id
1 'polypeptide(L)'
;MPNSAEGPPAPGPAEPCPCGHAEHEVPRTMRDALALAGHRTAIEHLLTPVALDPSRWLGVHRCVRCGRHWAEDSITSGHADLFFVYPVHTADPRAWLAAAHPLQPDHLA
;
A
#
# COMPACT_ATOMS: atom_id res chain seq x y z
N MET A 1 -42.83 -28.04 -23.13
CA MET A 1 -41.83 -27.01 -23.44
C MET A 1 -40.91 -26.94 -22.22
N PRO A 2 -39.65 -27.40 -22.28
CA PRO A 2 -38.79 -27.42 -21.10
C PRO A 2 -38.29 -26.02 -20.75
N ASN A 3 -38.33 -25.71 -19.46
CA ASN A 3 -37.81 -24.49 -18.83
C ASN A 3 -36.32 -24.32 -19.14
N SER A 4 -35.94 -23.14 -19.61
CA SER A 4 -34.57 -22.66 -19.59
C SER A 4 -34.10 -22.60 -18.14
N ALA A 5 -33.23 -23.53 -17.74
CA ALA A 5 -32.45 -23.42 -16.53
C ALA A 5 -31.35 -22.38 -16.79
N GLU A 6 -31.64 -21.13 -16.45
CA GLU A 6 -30.61 -20.10 -16.35
C GLU A 6 -29.79 -20.41 -15.10
N GLY A 7 -28.54 -20.86 -15.29
CA GLY A 7 -27.60 -21.06 -14.19
C GLY A 7 -27.36 -19.74 -13.45
N PRO A 8 -26.92 -19.78 -12.18
CA PRO A 8 -26.61 -18.55 -11.45
C PRO A 8 -25.56 -17.74 -12.23
N PRO A 9 -25.71 -16.41 -12.31
CA PRO A 9 -24.74 -15.57 -13.00
C PRO A 9 -23.35 -15.80 -12.40
N ALA A 10 -22.34 -15.90 -13.26
CA ALA A 10 -20.95 -15.92 -12.82
C ALA A 10 -20.71 -14.74 -11.86
N PRO A 11 -19.97 -14.92 -10.76
CA PRO A 11 -19.70 -13.81 -9.85
C PRO A 11 -19.06 -12.68 -10.67
N GLY A 12 -19.69 -11.51 -10.63
CA GLY A 12 -19.16 -10.31 -11.28
C GLY A 12 -17.74 -10.00 -10.79
N PRO A 13 -16.98 -9.18 -11.52
CA PRO A 13 -15.65 -8.77 -11.07
C PRO A 13 -15.79 -8.18 -9.66
N ALA A 14 -15.07 -8.76 -8.70
CA ALA A 14 -15.05 -8.24 -7.34
C ALA A 14 -14.68 -6.75 -7.40
N GLU A 15 -15.51 -5.89 -6.82
CA GLU A 15 -15.25 -4.45 -6.82
C GLU A 15 -13.82 -4.20 -6.30
N PRO A 16 -13.04 -3.34 -6.98
CA PRO A 16 -11.70 -3.03 -6.54
C PRO A 16 -11.75 -2.46 -5.11
N CYS A 17 -10.82 -2.90 -4.27
CA CYS A 17 -10.77 -2.43 -2.89
C CYS A 17 -10.44 -0.93 -2.88
N PRO A 18 -11.17 -0.08 -2.12
CA PRO A 18 -10.94 1.37 -2.10
C PRO A 18 -9.56 1.79 -1.59
N CYS A 19 -8.77 0.86 -1.03
CA CYS A 19 -7.38 1.15 -0.72
C CYS A 19 -6.51 1.39 -1.97
N GLY A 20 -6.96 1.03 -3.17
CA GLY A 20 -6.22 1.26 -4.42
C GLY A 20 -4.97 0.37 -4.59
N HIS A 21 -4.82 -0.72 -3.81
CA HIS A 21 -3.57 -1.51 -3.80
C HIS A 21 -3.14 -2.01 -5.17
N ALA A 22 -4.10 -2.35 -6.04
CA ALA A 22 -3.82 -2.82 -7.39
C ALA A 22 -3.48 -1.70 -8.40
N GLU A 23 -3.64 -0.43 -8.02
CA GLU A 23 -3.53 0.74 -8.90
C GLU A 23 -2.24 1.55 -8.64
N HIS A 24 -1.51 1.21 -7.58
CA HIS A 24 -0.29 1.89 -7.17
C HIS A 24 0.92 0.95 -7.27
N GLU A 25 2.12 1.55 -7.25
CA GLU A 25 3.40 0.85 -7.24
C GLU A 25 4.34 1.51 -6.22
N VAL A 26 5.51 0.88 -6.00
CA VAL A 26 6.63 1.53 -5.30
C VAL A 26 7.01 2.81 -6.07
N PRO A 27 7.12 3.97 -5.41
CA PRO A 27 7.42 5.22 -6.11
C PRO A 27 8.80 5.15 -6.76
N ARG A 28 8.91 5.70 -7.97
CA ARG A 28 10.18 5.78 -8.72
C ARG A 28 10.65 7.22 -8.88
N THR A 29 9.76 8.19 -8.65
CA THR A 29 10.05 9.61 -8.70
C THR A 29 9.52 10.34 -7.47
N MET A 30 10.06 11.53 -7.18
CA MET A 30 9.52 12.41 -6.13
C MET A 30 8.05 12.77 -6.36
N ARG A 31 7.61 12.85 -7.63
CA ARG A 31 6.20 13.10 -7.96
C ARG A 31 5.32 11.93 -7.52
N ASP A 32 5.78 10.70 -7.71
CA ASP A 32 5.05 9.50 -7.29
C ASP A 32 4.93 9.46 -5.77
N ALA A 33 6.02 9.75 -5.05
CA ALA A 33 6.02 9.81 -3.60
C ALA A 33 5.03 10.85 -3.05
N LEU A 34 4.96 12.03 -3.68
CA LEU A 34 3.97 13.07 -3.31
C LEU A 34 2.52 12.63 -3.57
N ALA A 35 2.26 11.96 -4.68
CA ALA A 35 0.93 11.42 -4.96
C ALA A 35 0.54 10.35 -3.93
N LEU A 36 1.47 9.47 -3.56
CA LEU A 36 1.26 8.46 -2.53
C LEU A 36 1.12 9.03 -1.11
N ALA A 37 1.74 10.18 -0.82
CA ALA A 37 1.51 10.89 0.44
C ALA A 37 0.07 11.41 0.54
N GLY A 38 -0.47 11.96 -0.55
CA GLY A 38 -1.89 12.32 -0.63
C GLY A 38 -2.80 11.11 -0.48
N HIS A 39 -2.46 10.00 -1.15
CA HIS A 39 -3.21 8.74 -1.07
C HIS A 39 -3.22 8.15 0.35
N ARG A 40 -2.08 8.17 1.04
CA ARG A 40 -1.96 7.71 2.42
C ARG A 40 -3.06 8.32 3.30
N THR A 41 -3.21 9.64 3.26
CA THR A 41 -4.23 10.35 4.04
C THR A 41 -5.64 9.88 3.70
N ALA A 42 -5.91 9.57 2.43
CA ALA A 42 -7.21 9.08 2.00
C ALA A 42 -7.52 7.66 2.52
N ILE A 43 -6.50 6.81 2.70
CA ILE A 43 -6.70 5.39 3.06
C ILE A 43 -6.28 5.02 4.47
N GLU A 44 -5.78 5.95 5.29
CA GLU A 44 -5.27 5.66 6.64
C GLU A 44 -6.27 4.91 7.52
N HIS A 45 -7.56 5.24 7.41
CA HIS A 45 -8.65 4.60 8.14
C HIS A 45 -8.88 3.14 7.73
N LEU A 46 -8.30 2.70 6.61
CA LEU A 46 -8.33 1.32 6.14
C LEU A 46 -7.08 0.53 6.52
N LEU A 47 -6.08 1.17 7.11
CA LEU A 47 -4.78 0.58 7.40
C LEU A 47 -4.65 0.25 8.89
N THR A 48 -4.18 -0.95 9.18
CA THR A 48 -3.82 -1.38 10.53
C THR A 48 -2.34 -1.75 10.56
N PRO A 49 -1.54 -1.23 11.51
CA PRO A 49 -0.12 -1.55 11.60
C PRO A 49 0.09 -3.04 11.90
N VAL A 50 1.03 -3.67 11.19
CA VAL A 50 1.45 -5.06 11.39
C VAL A 50 2.85 -5.14 12.00
N ALA A 51 3.74 -4.27 11.53
CA ALA A 51 5.10 -4.13 12.01
C ALA A 51 5.53 -2.68 11.82
N LEU A 52 6.22 -2.11 12.81
CA LEU A 52 6.70 -0.74 12.77
C LEU A 52 8.17 -0.73 13.21
N ASP A 53 8.96 0.13 12.58
CA ASP A 53 10.30 0.46 13.00
C ASP A 53 10.43 1.99 13.13
N PRO A 54 10.17 2.53 14.34
CA PRO A 54 10.24 3.95 14.58
C PRO A 54 11.67 4.50 14.58
N SER A 55 12.70 3.64 14.56
CA SER A 55 14.10 4.09 14.43
C SER A 55 14.47 4.40 12.98
N ARG A 56 13.79 3.75 12.03
CA ARG A 56 13.97 3.95 10.58
C ARG A 56 12.82 4.69 9.90
N TRP A 57 11.77 5.03 10.66
CA TRP A 57 10.53 5.65 10.15
C TRP A 57 9.90 4.82 9.03
N LEU A 58 9.92 3.50 9.24
CA LEU A 58 9.36 2.50 8.34
C LEU A 58 8.25 1.73 9.03
N GLY A 59 7.30 1.25 8.25
CA GLY A 59 6.24 0.39 8.74
C GLY A 59 5.67 -0.51 7.67
N VAL A 60 4.96 -1.55 8.09
CA VAL A 60 4.10 -2.35 7.23
C VAL A 60 2.71 -2.36 7.84
N HIS A 61 1.73 -1.99 7.03
CA HIS A 61 0.31 -1.96 7.35
C HIS A 61 -0.42 -3.03 6.56
N ARG A 62 -1.55 -3.47 7.09
CA ARG A 62 -2.49 -4.36 6.40
C ARG A 62 -3.81 -3.63 6.21
N CYS A 63 -4.34 -3.70 4.99
CA CYS A 63 -5.67 -3.19 4.71
C CYS A 63 -6.73 -4.06 5.39
N VAL A 64 -7.62 -3.46 6.19
CA VAL A 64 -8.71 -4.18 6.88
C VAL A 64 -9.76 -4.75 5.94
N ARG A 65 -9.86 -4.22 4.71
CA ARG A 65 -10.84 -4.68 3.71
C ARG A 65 -10.33 -5.81 2.82
N CYS A 66 -9.16 -5.65 2.20
CA CYS A 66 -8.62 -6.64 1.25
C CYS A 66 -7.48 -7.49 1.81
N GLY A 67 -6.99 -7.19 3.02
CA GLY A 67 -5.92 -7.93 3.66
C GLY A 67 -4.53 -7.76 3.05
N ARG A 68 -4.37 -6.96 2.00
CA ARG A 68 -3.08 -6.69 1.33
C ARG A 68 -2.21 -5.74 2.14
N HIS A 69 -0.90 -5.82 1.91
CA HIS A 69 0.10 -5.09 2.67
C HIS A 69 0.55 -3.81 1.97
N TRP A 70 0.77 -2.77 2.78
CA TRP A 70 1.31 -1.48 2.40
C TRP A 70 2.57 -1.22 3.24
N ALA A 71 3.66 -0.81 2.62
CA ALA A 71 4.77 -0.23 3.36
C ALA A 71 4.48 1.25 3.62
N GLU A 72 4.74 1.70 4.84
CA GLU A 72 4.88 3.11 5.18
C GLU A 72 6.35 3.46 5.19
N ASP A 73 6.67 4.59 4.58
CA ASP A 73 8.03 5.08 4.41
C ASP A 73 8.05 6.60 4.50
N SER A 74 9.25 7.16 4.62
CA SER A 74 9.45 8.60 4.69
C SER A 74 10.66 9.04 3.90
N ILE A 75 10.55 10.22 3.29
CA ILE A 75 11.68 10.94 2.70
C ILE A 75 11.88 12.20 3.52
N THR A 76 13.06 12.35 4.11
CA THR A 76 13.43 13.53 4.89
C THR A 76 14.36 14.45 4.12
N SER A 77 14.12 15.75 4.25
CA SER A 77 15.04 16.81 3.81
C SER A 77 15.93 17.32 4.97
N GLY A 78 15.82 16.72 6.16
CA GLY A 78 16.39 17.22 7.41
C GLY A 78 15.59 18.36 8.07
N HIS A 79 14.70 19.04 7.32
CA HIS A 79 13.84 20.12 7.83
C HIS A 79 12.35 19.76 7.78
N ALA A 80 11.98 18.89 6.85
CA ALA A 80 10.62 18.43 6.65
C ALA A 80 10.63 16.98 6.17
N ASP A 81 9.58 16.27 6.57
CA ASP A 81 9.41 14.84 6.33
C ASP A 81 8.16 14.61 5.48
N LEU A 82 8.33 13.91 4.37
CA LEU A 82 7.24 13.43 3.53
C LEU A 82 6.97 11.98 3.90
N PHE A 83 5.81 11.68 4.46
CA PHE A 83 5.40 10.31 4.70
C PHE A 83 4.39 9.82 3.67
N PHE A 84 4.55 8.59 3.20
CA PHE A 84 3.72 8.00 2.15
C PHE A 84 3.59 6.49 2.36
N VAL A 85 2.70 5.87 1.58
CA VAL A 85 2.54 4.40 1.56
C VAL A 85 2.59 3.86 0.15
N TYR A 86 3.17 2.67 -0.04
CA TYR A 86 3.20 1.95 -1.31
C TYR A 86 2.87 0.47 -1.14
N PRO A 87 2.30 -0.19 -2.16
CA PRO A 87 1.95 -1.60 -2.05
C PRO A 87 3.20 -2.48 -1.94
N VAL A 88 3.14 -3.47 -1.04
CA VAL A 88 4.17 -4.51 -0.94
C VAL A 88 3.55 -5.89 -1.04
N HIS A 89 4.23 -6.77 -1.79
CA HIS A 89 3.84 -8.16 -1.96
C HIS A 89 4.78 -9.03 -1.13
N THR A 90 4.37 -9.34 0.10
CA THR A 90 5.13 -10.19 1.01
C THR A 90 4.21 -11.14 1.77
N ALA A 91 4.71 -12.37 1.97
CA ALA A 91 4.11 -13.35 2.87
C ALA A 91 4.54 -13.15 4.34
N ASP A 92 5.68 -12.47 4.56
CA ASP A 92 6.21 -12.15 5.88
C ASP A 92 6.51 -10.64 5.98
N PRO A 93 5.58 -9.84 6.53
CA PRO A 93 5.75 -8.39 6.64
C PRO A 93 6.85 -8.00 7.63
N ARG A 94 7.16 -8.84 8.63
CA ARG A 94 8.21 -8.55 9.62
C ARG A 94 9.59 -8.79 9.04
N ALA A 95 9.78 -9.92 8.35
CA ALA A 95 11.02 -10.19 7.65
C ALA A 95 11.28 -9.17 6.54
N TRP A 96 10.23 -8.76 5.81
CA TRP A 96 10.33 -7.68 4.82
C TRP A 96 10.84 -6.39 5.48
N LEU A 97 10.21 -5.97 6.58
CA LEU A 97 10.61 -4.74 7.29
C LEU A 97 12.05 -4.82 7.84
N ALA A 98 12.49 -5.99 8.31
CA ALA A 98 13.85 -6.19 8.80
C ALA A 98 14.91 -6.01 7.69
N ALA A 99 14.58 -6.37 6.45
CA ALA A 99 15.48 -6.25 5.29
C ALA A 99 15.35 -4.92 4.53
N ALA A 100 14.25 -4.19 4.73
CA ALA A 100 13.99 -2.92 4.04
C ALA A 100 14.94 -1.80 4.49
N HIS A 101 15.12 -0.80 3.64
CA HIS A 101 15.77 0.47 3.99
C HIS A 101 14.90 1.62 3.50
N PRO A 102 14.87 2.77 4.22
CA PRO A 102 14.07 3.91 3.80
C PRO A 102 14.45 4.37 2.39
N LEU A 103 13.46 4.71 1.58
CA LEU A 103 13.72 5.28 0.27
C LEU A 103 14.48 6.59 0.41
N GLN A 104 15.55 6.73 -0.37
CA GLN A 104 16.39 7.91 -0.37
C GLN A 104 16.00 8.83 -1.53
N PRO A 105 16.05 10.17 -1.37
CA PRO A 105 15.64 11.11 -2.41
C PRO A 105 16.38 10.93 -3.75
N ASP A 106 17.66 10.56 -3.69
CA ASP A 106 18.53 10.32 -4.84
C ASP A 106 18.14 9.07 -5.64
N HIS A 107 17.39 8.14 -5.04
CA HIS A 107 16.79 7.01 -5.74
C HIS A 107 15.51 7.38 -6.52
N LEU A 108 15.03 8.61 -6.38
CA LEU A 108 13.75 9.11 -6.94
C LEU A 108 13.94 10.25 -7.95
N ALA A 109 15.14 10.34 -8.54
CA ALA A 109 15.56 11.38 -9.48
C ALA A 109 14.99 11.21 -10.90
#